data_AF-A0A7W0QSI9-F1
#
_entry.id   AF-A0A7W0QSI9-F1
#
_cell.length_a   1.000
_cell.length_b   1.000
_cell.length_c   1.000
_cell.angle_alpha   90.00
_cell.angle_beta   90.00
_cell.angle_gamma   90.00
#
_symmetry.space_group_name_H-M   'P 1'
#
loop_
_entity.id
_entity.type
_entity.pdbx_description
1 polymer ?
#
loop_
_entity_poly.entity_id
_entity_poly.type
_entity_poly.pdbx_seq_one_letter_code
_entity_poly.pdbx_strand_id
1 'polypeptide(L)'
;PNAGQRLADVWPGTVGSALLFMAITQVFPIYIRIIGGGNRYGQVLGFVSLLVASLLILAHIILFGAYINAGWQRNRRLRKRRTLEARGELDMAGGEDDLTLA
;
A
#
# COMPACT_ATOMS: atom_id res chain seq x y z
N PRO A 1 -7.69 9.75 20.07
CA PRO A 1 -7.61 9.04 18.76
C PRO A 1 -6.34 9.41 17.98
N ASN A 2 -5.18 9.01 18.49
CA ASN A 2 -3.91 9.10 17.77
C ASN A 2 -3.38 7.67 17.72
N ALA A 3 -3.65 6.95 16.62
CA ALA A 3 -3.02 5.66 16.41
C ALA A 3 -1.52 5.95 16.31
N GLY A 4 -0.72 5.53 17.29
CA GLY A 4 0.73 5.72 17.32
C GLY A 4 1.45 4.91 16.22
N GLN A 5 1.05 5.10 14.97
CA GLN A 5 1.67 4.54 13.79
C GLN A 5 3.04 5.17 13.64
N ARG A 6 4.08 4.34 13.71
CA ARG A 6 5.44 4.79 13.44
C ARG A 6 5.62 4.81 11.92
N LEU A 7 6.48 5.68 11.39
CA LEU A 7 6.84 5.66 9.96
C LEU A 7 7.33 4.27 9.50
N ALA A 8 7.93 3.50 10.41
CA ALA A 8 8.33 2.12 10.19
C ALA A 8 7.16 1.11 10.04
N ASP A 9 5.90 1.51 10.21
CA ASP A 9 4.75 0.63 9.98
C ASP A 9 4.22 0.71 8.54
N VAL A 10 4.62 1.74 7.77
CA VAL A 10 4.18 1.97 6.39
C VAL A 10 5.27 1.73 5.35
N TRP A 11 6.51 1.54 5.78
CA TRP A 11 7.65 1.27 4.89
C TRP A 11 7.45 0.09 3.91
N PRO A 12 6.80 -1.05 4.25
CA PRO A 12 6.76 -2.20 3.35
C PRO A 12 5.94 -1.90 2.10
N GLY A 13 4.75 -1.31 2.27
CA GLY A 13 3.90 -0.89 1.17
C GLY A 13 4.49 0.28 0.40
N THR A 14 5.13 1.24 1.07
CA THR A 14 5.78 2.38 0.41
C THR A 14 6.92 1.94 -0.50
N VAL A 15 7.80 1.03 -0.05
CA VAL A 15 8.90 0.52 -0.88
C VAL A 15 8.36 -0.26 -2.08
N GLY A 16 7.38 -1.14 -1.85
CA GLY A 16 6.74 -1.88 -2.94
C GLY A 16 6.11 -0.97 -4.00
N SER A 17 5.35 0.05 -3.57
CA SER A 17 4.74 1.01 -4.48
C SER A 17 5.78 1.90 -5.20
N ALA A 18 6.85 2.30 -4.52
CA ALA A 18 7.91 3.10 -5.14
C ALA A 18 8.61 2.33 -6.26
N LEU A 19 8.89 1.04 -6.06
CA LEU A 19 9.49 0.18 -7.09
C LEU A 19 8.57 0.01 -8.29
N LEU A 20 7.28 -0.26 -8.06
CA LEU A 20 6.30 -0.37 -9.13
C LEU A 20 6.12 0.96 -9.89
N PHE A 21 6.13 2.08 -9.18
CA PHE A 21 6.07 3.41 -9.80
C PHE A 21 7.29 3.67 -10.69
N MET A 22 8.49 3.32 -10.21
CA MET A 22 9.71 3.42 -10.99
C MET A 22 9.65 2.55 -12.25
N ALA A 23 9.07 1.36 -12.17
CA ALA A 23 8.89 0.48 -13.32
C ALA A 23 7.92 1.08 -14.36
N ILE A 24 6.74 1.59 -13.95
CA ILE A 24 5.76 2.12 -14.90
C ILE A 24 6.23 3.43 -15.57
N THR A 25 7.01 4.26 -14.87
CA THR A 25 7.56 5.48 -15.47
C THR A 25 8.49 5.22 -16.67
N GLN A 26 9.05 4.02 -16.78
CA GLN A 26 9.85 3.62 -17.94
C GLN A 26 9.01 3.42 -19.21
N VAL A 27 7.69 3.29 -19.10
CA VAL A 27 6.82 3.12 -20.28
C VAL A 27 6.79 4.38 -21.14
N PHE A 28 6.90 5.57 -20.55
CA PHE A 28 6.96 6.85 -21.28
C PHE A 28 8.16 6.95 -22.24
N PRO A 29 9.42 6.78 -21.79
CA PRO A 29 10.56 6.83 -22.70
C PRO A 29 10.52 5.71 -23.75
N ILE A 30 10.00 4.53 -23.40
CA ILE A 30 9.80 3.44 -24.37
C ILE A 30 8.81 3.85 -25.46
N TYR A 31 7.67 4.44 -25.09
CA TYR A 31 6.68 4.95 -26.04
C TYR A 31 7.29 5.97 -27.02
N ILE A 32 8.00 6.97 -26.49
CA ILE A 32 8.63 8.02 -27.32
C ILE A 32 9.65 7.43 -28.28
N ARG A 33 10.45 6.45 -27.83
CA ARG A 33 11.44 5.77 -28.67
C ARG A 33 10.80 5.02 -29.85
N ILE A 34 9.60 4.47 -29.67
CA ILE A 34 8.90 3.69 -30.70
C ILE A 34 8.13 4.61 -31.66
N ILE A 35 7.47 5.64 -31.13
CA ILE A 35 6.45 6.43 -31.84
C ILE A 35 6.98 7.80 -32.34
N GLY A 36 8.18 8.23 -31.93
CA GLY A 36 8.71 9.58 -32.16
C GLY A 36 8.77 10.07 -33.61
N GLY A 37 8.71 9.18 -34.61
CA GLY A 37 8.67 9.52 -36.04
C GLY A 37 7.30 9.43 -36.73
N GLY A 38 6.24 9.06 -36.01
CA GLY A 38 4.92 8.76 -36.60
C GLY A 38 4.04 9.98 -36.92
N ASN A 39 2.84 9.74 -37.45
CA ASN A 39 1.83 10.78 -37.72
C ASN A 39 1.45 11.54 -36.42
N ARG A 40 1.48 12.89 -36.46
CA ARG A 40 1.19 13.78 -35.32
C ARG A 40 -0.12 13.48 -34.60
N TYR A 41 -1.19 13.18 -35.34
CA TYR A 41 -2.49 12.85 -34.72
C TYR A 41 -2.43 11.56 -33.90
N GLY A 42 -1.73 10.54 -34.40
CA GLY A 42 -1.50 9.30 -33.68
C GLY A 42 -0.61 9.48 -32.45
N GLN A 43 0.38 10.38 -32.52
CA GLN A 43 1.24 10.69 -31.37
C GLN A 43 0.45 11.32 -30.22
N VAL A 44 -0.46 12.26 -30.51
CA VAL A 44 -1.27 12.94 -29.48
C VAL A 44 -2.26 11.97 -28.86
N LEU A 45 -3.03 11.23 -29.67
CA LEU A 45 -4.00 10.26 -29.16
C LEU A 45 -3.31 9.15 -28.38
N GLY A 46 -2.21 8.60 -28.92
CA GLY A 46 -1.41 7.58 -28.22
C GLY A 46 -0.86 8.09 -26.89
N PHE A 47 -0.41 9.35 -26.84
CA PHE A 47 0.09 9.95 -25.61
C PHE A 47 -1.02 10.15 -24.56
N VAL A 48 -2.20 10.64 -24.96
CA VAL A 48 -3.35 10.78 -24.06
C VAL A 48 -3.80 9.43 -23.52
N SER A 49 -3.92 8.41 -24.39
CA SER A 49 -4.27 7.05 -23.97
C SER A 49 -3.22 6.48 -23.02
N LEU A 50 -1.92 6.67 -23.31
CA LEU A 50 -0.82 6.27 -22.45
C LEU A 50 -0.90 6.95 -21.08
N LEU A 51 -1.21 8.24 -21.05
CA LEU A 51 -1.35 9.01 -19.82
C LEU A 51 -2.50 8.45 -18.96
N VAL A 52 -3.69 8.25 -19.56
CA VAL A 52 -4.85 7.69 -18.86
C VAL A 52 -4.55 6.28 -18.33
N ALA A 53 -3.95 5.42 -19.16
CA ALA A 53 -3.54 4.09 -18.74
C ALA A 53 -2.52 4.13 -17.59
N SER A 54 -1.57 5.06 -17.65
CA SER A 54 -0.56 5.24 -16.59
C SER A 54 -1.19 5.70 -15.28
N LEU A 55 -2.18 6.60 -15.32
CA LEU A 55 -2.92 7.03 -14.14
C LEU A 55 -3.76 5.90 -13.54
N LEU A 56 -4.39 5.07 -14.38
CA LEU A 56 -5.11 3.89 -13.94
C LEU A 56 -4.17 2.93 -13.21
N ILE A 57 -3.00 2.65 -13.79
CA ILE A 57 -1.99 1.78 -13.18
C ILE A 57 -1.46 2.39 -11.89
N LEU A 58 -1.20 3.70 -11.86
CA LEU A 58 -0.75 4.41 -10.67
C LEU A 58 -1.76 4.26 -9.52
N ALA A 59 -3.07 4.38 -9.79
CA ALA A 59 -4.10 4.15 -8.80
C ALA A 59 -4.02 2.74 -8.20
N HIS A 60 -3.78 1.72 -9.04
CA HIS A 60 -3.59 0.34 -8.57
C HIS A 60 -2.31 0.17 -7.75
N ILE A 61 -1.21 0.84 -8.11
CA ILE A 61 0.05 0.81 -7.36
C ILE A 61 -0.15 1.40 -5.95
N ILE A 62 -0.87 2.51 -5.85
CA ILE A 62 -1.20 3.14 -4.56
C ILE A 62 -2.10 2.20 -3.74
N LEU A 63 -3.16 1.66 -4.35
CA LEU A 63 -4.06 0.71 -3.70
C LEU A 63 -3.33 -0.54 -3.20
N PHE A 64 -2.42 -1.08 -4.02
CA PHE A 64 -1.61 -2.24 -3.68
C PHE A 64 -0.68 -1.96 -2.49
N GLY A 65 -0.01 -0.80 -2.46
CA GLY A 65 0.80 -0.39 -1.32
C GLY A 65 -0.02 -0.24 -0.03
N ALA A 66 -1.20 0.37 -0.14
CA ALA A 66 -2.13 0.49 0.97
C ALA A 66 -2.59 -0.89 1.49
N TYR A 67 -2.86 -1.83 0.58
CA TYR A 67 -3.22 -3.21 0.92
C TYR A 67 -2.11 -3.94 1.66
N ILE A 68 -0.87 -3.83 1.19
CA ILE A 68 0.31 -4.40 1.88
C ILE A 68 0.44 -3.82 3.28
N ASN A 69 0.31 -2.50 3.42
CA ASN A 69 0.40 -1.83 4.72
C ASN A 69 -0.71 -2.28 5.68
N ALA A 70 -1.94 -2.44 5.19
CA ALA A 70 -3.05 -2.95 5.99
C ALA A 70 -2.81 -4.40 6.45
N GLY A 71 -2.34 -5.27 5.54
CA GLY A 71 -2.00 -6.66 5.85
C GLY A 71 -0.86 -6.77 6.87
N TRP A 72 0.18 -5.95 6.73
CA TRP A 72 1.31 -5.90 7.66
C TRP A 72 0.86 -5.49 9.07
N GLN A 73 0.05 -4.44 9.18
CA GLN A 73 -0.48 -3.98 10.45
C GLN A 73 -1.39 -5.03 11.11
N ARG A 74 -2.23 -5.71 10.32
CA ARG A 74 -3.08 -6.81 10.81
C ARG A 74 -2.24 -7.92 11.43
N ASN A 75 -1.21 -8.40 10.73
CA ASN A 75 -0.35 -9.47 11.23
C ASN A 75 0.42 -9.06 12.50
N ARG A 76 0.87 -7.82 12.60
CA ARG A 76 1.57 -7.32 13.80
C ARG A 76 0.65 -7.26 15.02
N ARG A 77 -0.61 -6.84 14.85
CA ARG A 77 -1.62 -6.83 15.93
C ARG A 77 -1.97 -8.24 16.40
N LEU A 78 -2.13 -9.18 15.48
CA LEU A 78 -2.41 -10.59 15.81
C LEU A 78 -1.27 -11.23 16.58
N ARG A 79 -0.01 -10.95 16.21
CA ARG A 79 1.15 -11.43 16.97
C ARG A 79 1.16 -10.92 18.40
N LYS A 80 0.89 -9.62 18.61
CA LYS A 80 0.80 -9.05 19.96
C LYS A 80 -0.30 -9.73 20.79
N ARG A 81 -1.51 -9.93 20.23
CA ARG A 81 -2.59 -10.63 20.95
C ARG A 81 -2.18 -12.04 21.37
N ARG A 82 -1.63 -12.84 20.45
CA ARG A 82 -1.15 -14.19 20.78
C ARG A 82 -0.09 -14.21 21.87
N THR A 83 0.81 -13.21 21.91
CA THR A 83 1.81 -13.12 22.97
C THR A 83 1.17 -12.78 24.33
N LEU A 84 0.14 -11.94 24.36
CA LEU A 84 -0.60 -11.62 25.59
C LEU A 84 -1.44 -12.82 26.07
N GLU A 85 -2.09 -13.53 25.14
CA GLU A 85 -2.80 -14.80 25.41
C GLU A 85 -1.85 -15.84 26.01
N ALA A 86 -0.67 -16.03 25.42
CA ALA A 86 0.34 -16.97 25.90
C ALA A 86 0.91 -16.58 27.27
N ARG A 87 0.80 -15.31 27.68
CA ARG A 87 1.18 -14.84 29.03
C ARG A 87 0.06 -14.97 30.05
N GLY A 88 -1.15 -15.37 29.65
CA GLY A 88 -2.34 -15.40 30.52
C GLY A 88 -2.86 -14.01 30.89
N GLU A 89 -2.34 -12.94 30.28
CA GLU A 89 -2.68 -11.56 30.64
C GLU A 89 -4.09 -11.14 30.14
N LEU A 90 -4.61 -11.77 29.09
CA LEU A 90 -5.94 -11.43 28.57
C LEU A 90 -7.10 -12.00 29.43
N ASP A 91 -6.94 -13.18 30.02
CA ASP A 91 -7.95 -13.76 30.92
C ASP A 91 -8.01 -12.99 32.25
N MET A 92 -6.86 -12.52 32.75
CA MET A 92 -6.78 -11.73 33.98
C MET A 92 -7.39 -10.32 33.81
N ALA A 93 -7.08 -9.64 32.69
CA ALA A 93 -7.62 -8.32 32.40
C ALA A 93 -9.14 -8.35 32.14
N GLY A 94 -9.66 -9.39 31.45
CA GLY A 94 -11.09 -9.56 31.25
C GLY A 94 -11.87 -9.83 32.55
N GLY A 95 -11.25 -10.53 33.50
CA GLY A 95 -11.85 -10.80 34.82
C GLY A 95 -11.87 -9.58 35.75
N GLU A 96 -10.85 -8.72 35.71
CA GLU A 96 -10.84 -7.45 36.47
C GLU A 96 -11.90 -6.46 35.96
N ASP A 97 -12.12 -6.40 34.65
CA ASP A 97 -13.16 -5.54 34.05
C ASP A 97 -14.58 -6.00 34.45
N ASP A 98 -14.83 -7.32 34.53
CA ASP A 98 -16.12 -7.87 35.00
C ASP A 98 -16.33 -7.68 36.51
N LEU A 99 -15.26 -7.73 37.33
CA LEU A 99 -15.32 -7.50 38.78
C LEU A 99 -15.47 -6.03 39.18
N THR A 100 -15.03 -5.10 38.34
CA THR A 100 -15.15 -3.65 38.59
C THR A 100 -16.47 -3.06 38.09
N LEU A 101 -17.24 -3.82 37.30
CA LEU A 101 -18.58 -3.49 36.82
C LEU A 101 -19.72 -4.11 37.64
N ALA A 102 -19.41 -4.96 38.62
CA ALA A 102 -20.36 -5.58 39.56
C ALA A 102 -20.45 -4.83 40.89
#